data_AF-A0A4Q3HN72-F1
#
_entry.id   AF-A0A4Q3HN72-F1
#
_cell.length_a   1.000
_cell.length_b   1.000
_cell.length_c   1.000
_cell.angle_alpha   90.00
_cell.angle_beta   90.00
_cell.angle_gamma   90.00
#
_symmetry.space_group_name_H-M   'P 1'
#
loop_
_entity.id
_entity.type
_entity.pdbx_description
1 polymer ?
#
loop_
_entity_poly.entity_id
_entity_poly.type
_entity_poly.pdbx_seq_one_letter_code
_entity_poly.pdbx_strand_id
1 'polypeptide(L)'
;LQHKAAEVSLKLVSQPGGEAIADTAWSVLTAAGDVVNESVSALPSMVLAEGDYLAVARNKDKIYQREFKVTAGNNVDVEVLMRNANPSDATTAAVVPD
;
A
#
# COMPACT_ATOMS: atom_id res chain seq x y z
N LEU A 1 -2.43 19.10 -23.16
CA LEU A 1 -3.21 18.17 -22.32
C LEU A 1 -2.22 17.44 -21.43
N GLN A 2 -2.01 17.92 -20.20
CA GLN A 2 -1.13 17.21 -19.26
C GLN A 2 -1.98 16.13 -18.61
N HIS A 3 -1.69 14.86 -18.91
CA HIS A 3 -2.24 13.77 -18.12
C HIS A 3 -1.61 13.88 -16.74
N LYS A 4 -2.40 14.31 -15.75
CA LYS A 4 -1.99 14.35 -14.36
C LYS A 4 -1.91 12.93 -13.84
N ALA A 5 -0.80 12.27 -14.10
CA ALA A 5 -0.57 10.88 -13.74
C ALA A 5 0.85 10.71 -13.21
N ALA A 6 1.07 9.63 -12.48
CA ALA A 6 2.40 9.19 -12.11
C ALA A 6 2.50 7.68 -12.15
N GLU A 7 3.73 7.20 -12.30
CA GLU A 7 4.04 5.79 -12.16
C GLU A 7 4.03 5.43 -10.67
N VAL A 8 3.39 4.31 -10.36
CA VAL A 8 3.24 3.78 -9.03
C VAL A 8 3.78 2.36 -9.04
N SER A 9 4.72 2.10 -8.16
CA SER A 9 5.26 0.77 -7.88
C SER A 9 4.72 0.31 -6.54
N LEU A 10 4.27 -0.92 -6.45
CA LEU A 10 3.79 -1.51 -5.21
C LEU A 10 4.76 -2.59 -4.76
N LYS A 11 5.00 -2.70 -3.46
CA LYS A 11 5.74 -3.83 -2.89
C LYS A 11 5.28 -4.16 -1.49
N LEU A 12 5.16 -5.45 -1.23
CA LEU A 12 4.75 -5.99 0.06
C LEU A 12 6.01 -6.45 0.77
N VAL A 13 6.28 -5.88 1.94
CA VAL A 13 7.53 -6.08 2.67
C VAL A 13 7.24 -6.50 4.11
N SER A 14 8.04 -7.41 4.66
CA SER A 14 7.90 -7.84 6.06
C SER A 14 8.34 -6.76 7.05
N GLN A 15 9.25 -5.89 6.62
CA GLN A 15 9.82 -4.79 7.41
C GLN A 15 10.09 -3.59 6.50
N PRO A 16 10.16 -2.35 7.04
CA PRO A 16 10.44 -1.16 6.24
C PRO A 16 11.75 -1.30 5.46
N GLY A 17 11.75 -0.98 4.15
CA GLY A 17 12.93 -1.17 3.29
C GLY A 17 13.32 -2.62 3.04
N GLY A 18 12.46 -3.58 3.38
CA GLY A 18 12.69 -5.01 3.19
C GLY A 18 12.49 -5.48 1.75
N GLU A 19 12.67 -6.79 1.55
CA GLU A 19 12.50 -7.42 0.24
C GLU A 19 11.01 -7.57 -0.13
N ALA A 20 10.74 -7.42 -1.42
CA ALA A 20 9.41 -7.57 -1.99
C ALA A 20 8.98 -9.03 -2.01
N ILE A 21 7.79 -9.30 -1.48
CA ILE A 21 7.30 -10.66 -1.29
C ILE A 21 6.59 -11.14 -2.56
N ALA A 22 7.09 -12.24 -3.12
CA ALA A 22 6.54 -12.88 -4.31
C ALA A 22 5.14 -13.48 -4.07
N ASP A 23 4.49 -13.86 -5.17
CA ASP A 23 3.14 -14.44 -5.18
C ASP A 23 2.10 -13.57 -4.45
N THR A 24 2.29 -12.25 -4.53
CA THR A 24 1.38 -11.27 -3.96
C THR A 24 0.40 -10.81 -5.03
N ALA A 25 -0.89 -11.04 -4.77
CA ALA A 25 -1.98 -10.48 -5.55
C ALA A 25 -2.27 -9.06 -5.06
N TRP A 26 -2.18 -8.10 -5.96
CA TRP A 26 -2.42 -6.69 -5.74
C TRP A 26 -3.75 -6.29 -6.35
N SER A 27 -4.52 -5.50 -5.60
CA SER A 27 -5.65 -4.75 -6.10
C SER A 27 -5.47 -3.30 -5.68
N VAL A 28 -5.61 -2.37 -6.63
CA VAL A 28 -5.63 -0.94 -6.35
C VAL A 28 -7.06 -0.44 -6.50
N LEU A 29 -7.54 0.22 -5.46
CA LEU A 29 -8.88 0.78 -5.41
C LEU A 29 -8.82 2.31 -5.37
N THR A 30 -9.82 2.97 -5.93
CA THR A 30 -10.04 4.41 -5.73
C THR A 30 -10.55 4.68 -4.31
N ALA A 31 -10.58 5.95 -3.90
CA ALA A 31 -11.26 6.37 -2.67
C ALA A 31 -12.75 5.97 -2.58
N ALA A 32 -13.40 5.68 -3.72
CA ALA A 32 -14.78 5.19 -3.76
C ALA A 32 -14.89 3.66 -3.53
N GLY A 33 -13.76 2.95 -3.52
CA GLY A 33 -13.72 1.49 -3.41
C GLY A 33 -13.82 0.76 -4.75
N ASP A 34 -13.71 1.45 -5.88
CA ASP A 34 -13.69 0.82 -7.20
C ASP A 34 -12.28 0.29 -7.53
N VAL A 35 -12.18 -0.96 -7.97
CA VAL A 35 -10.92 -1.56 -8.41
C VAL A 35 -10.51 -0.96 -9.77
N VAL A 36 -9.32 -0.39 -9.84
CA VAL A 36 -8.75 0.23 -11.06
C VAL A 36 -7.59 -0.54 -11.65
N ASN A 37 -6.93 -1.40 -10.85
CA ASN A 37 -5.83 -2.23 -11.32
C ASN A 37 -5.70 -3.48 -10.46
N GLU A 38 -5.37 -4.61 -11.10
CA GLU A 38 -5.08 -5.87 -10.42
C GLU A 38 -3.86 -6.54 -11.06
N SER A 39 -3.00 -7.11 -10.23
CA SER A 39 -1.78 -7.77 -10.71
C SER A 39 -1.28 -8.81 -9.72
N VAL A 40 -0.57 -9.85 -10.19
CA VAL A 40 0.10 -10.82 -9.31
C VAL A 40 1.60 -10.73 -9.58
N SER A 41 2.32 -10.07 -8.68
CA SER A 41 3.76 -9.82 -8.81
C SER A 41 4.35 -9.43 -7.45
N ALA A 42 5.64 -9.67 -7.26
CA ALA A 42 6.36 -9.15 -6.10
C ALA A 42 6.42 -7.62 -6.10
N LEU A 43 6.55 -7.03 -7.29
CA LEU A 43 6.81 -5.60 -7.47
C LEU A 43 6.11 -5.06 -8.74
N PRO A 44 4.76 -5.03 -8.80
CA PRO A 44 4.07 -4.50 -9.97
C PRO A 44 4.24 -2.98 -10.06
N SER A 45 4.30 -2.47 -11.29
CA SER A 45 4.25 -1.04 -11.59
C SER A 45 3.06 -0.72 -12.50
N MET A 46 2.50 0.49 -12.35
CA MET A 46 1.34 0.97 -13.11
C MET A 46 1.33 2.50 -13.20
N VAL A 47 0.55 3.06 -14.12
CA VAL A 47 0.35 4.52 -14.20
C VAL A 47 -1.05 4.86 -13.68
N LEU A 48 -1.13 5.68 -12.64
CA LEU A 48 -2.38 6.14 -12.04
C LEU A 48 -2.54 7.64 -12.20
N ALA A 49 -3.77 8.11 -12.31
CA ALA A 49 -4.08 9.52 -12.28
C ALA A 49 -3.81 10.12 -10.89
N GLU A 50 -3.65 11.44 -10.81
CA GLU A 50 -3.57 12.16 -9.54
C GLU A 50 -4.86 11.93 -8.73
N GLY A 51 -4.71 11.47 -7.48
CA GLY A 51 -5.83 11.09 -6.62
C GLY A 51 -5.42 10.25 -5.42
N ASP A 52 -6.40 9.87 -4.62
CA ASP A 52 -6.25 9.02 -3.44
C ASP A 52 -6.69 7.58 -3.76
N TYR A 53 -5.85 6.62 -3.35
CA TYR A 53 -6.01 5.21 -3.68
C TYR A 53 -5.70 4.32 -2.47
N LEU A 54 -6.20 3.09 -2.53
CA LEU A 54 -5.94 2.03 -1.56
C LEU A 54 -5.25 0.87 -2.26
N ALA A 55 -4.01 0.56 -1.85
CA ALA A 55 -3.31 -0.64 -2.27
C ALA A 55 -3.69 -1.80 -1.34
N VAL A 56 -4.22 -2.87 -1.90
CA VAL A 56 -4.56 -4.11 -1.21
C VAL A 56 -3.63 -5.20 -1.71
N ALA A 57 -2.79 -5.71 -0.80
CA ALA A 57 -1.85 -6.79 -1.05
C ALA A 57 -2.37 -8.05 -0.38
N ARG A 58 -2.65 -9.08 -1.17
CA ARG A 58 -3.05 -10.40 -0.70
C ARG A 58 -1.94 -11.38 -0.96
N ASN A 59 -1.45 -12.00 0.11
CA ASN A 59 -0.41 -13.02 0.03
C ASN A 59 -0.87 -14.22 0.86
N LYS A 60 -1.00 -15.37 0.21
CA LYS A 60 -1.61 -16.58 0.80
C LYS A 60 -3.01 -16.26 1.38
N ASP A 61 -3.21 -16.45 2.68
CA ASP A 61 -4.46 -16.20 3.40
C ASP A 61 -4.49 -14.86 4.14
N LYS A 62 -3.51 -13.99 3.91
CA LYS A 62 -3.41 -12.69 4.58
C LYS A 62 -3.64 -11.55 3.60
N ILE A 63 -4.34 -10.52 4.08
CA ILE A 63 -4.63 -9.29 3.34
C ILE A 63 -4.01 -8.14 4.11
N TYR A 64 -3.26 -7.31 3.39
CA TYR A 64 -2.60 -6.11 3.90
C TYR A 64 -3.04 -4.93 3.05
N GLN A 65 -3.20 -3.77 3.67
CA GLN A 65 -3.77 -2.61 3.00
C GLN A 65 -2.99 -1.36 3.35
N ARG A 66 -2.87 -0.43 2.40
CA ARG A 66 -2.24 0.87 2.60
C ARG A 66 -2.87 1.92 1.70
N GLU A 67 -3.26 3.03 2.30
CA GLU A 67 -3.68 4.23 1.57
C GLU A 67 -2.46 4.98 1.05
N PHE A 68 -2.55 5.49 -0.17
CA PHE A 68 -1.51 6.30 -0.79
C PHE A 68 -2.13 7.34 -1.73
N LYS A 69 -1.41 8.46 -1.90
CA LYS A 69 -1.81 9.54 -2.78
C LYS A 69 -0.87 9.63 -3.96
N VAL A 70 -1.44 9.68 -5.16
CA VAL A 70 -0.72 9.89 -6.41
C VAL A 70 -0.71 11.38 -6.70
N THR A 71 0.47 11.94 -6.92
CA THR A 71 0.66 13.33 -7.34
C THR A 71 1.30 13.32 -8.72
N ALA A 72 0.75 14.10 -9.66
CA ALA A 72 1.24 14.08 -11.05
C ALA A 72 2.75 14.36 -11.15
N GLY A 73 3.42 13.62 -12.02
CA GLY A 73 4.85 13.80 -12.32
C GLY A 73 5.82 13.32 -11.24
N ASN A 74 5.35 12.67 -10.17
CA ASN A 74 6.20 12.11 -9.11
C ASN A 74 5.94 10.62 -8.97
N ASN A 75 6.92 9.79 -9.36
CA ASN A 75 6.82 8.35 -9.19
C ASN A 75 6.68 8.00 -7.70
N VAL A 76 5.75 7.10 -7.40
CA VAL A 76 5.42 6.71 -6.03
C VAL A 76 5.80 5.25 -5.81
N ASP A 77 6.66 4.98 -4.84
CA ASP A 77 6.91 3.62 -4.35
C ASP A 77 6.07 3.38 -3.09
N VAL A 78 5.11 2.46 -3.19
CA VAL A 78 4.16 2.15 -2.13
C VAL A 78 4.60 0.88 -1.42
N GLU A 79 5.16 1.06 -0.24
CA GLU A 79 5.51 -0.02 0.68
C GLU A 79 4.33 -0.43 1.56
N VAL A 80 3.75 -1.58 1.28
CA VAL A 80 2.79 -2.21 2.18
C VAL A 80 3.54 -3.10 3.16
N LEU A 81 3.40 -2.81 4.45
CA LEU A 81 4.04 -3.61 5.49
C LEU A 81 3.14 -4.80 5.86
N MET A 82 3.72 -5.99 5.98
CA MET A 82 3.06 -7.14 6.60
C MET A 82 2.94 -6.98 8.12
N ARG A 83 2.53 -5.80 8.62
CA ARG A 83 2.22 -5.67 10.04
C ARG A 83 0.92 -6.42 10.31
N ASN A 84 0.95 -7.27 11.32
CA ASN A 84 -0.28 -7.68 11.99
C ASN A 84 -0.99 -6.39 12.41
N ALA A 85 -2.22 -6.17 11.94
CA ALA A 85 -3.09 -5.14 12.48
C ALA A 85 -3.42 -5.53 13.93
N ASN A 86 -2.49 -5.31 14.84
CA ASN A 86 -2.76 -5.28 16.26
C ASN A 86 -3.00 -3.80 16.58
N PRO A 87 -4.25 -3.36 16.79
CA PRO A 87 -4.54 -2.02 17.29
C PRO A 87 -4.03 -1.77 18.74
N SER A 88 -3.07 -2.57 19.23
CA SER A 88 -2.71 -2.63 20.65
C SER A 88 -1.36 -1.98 21.01
N ASP A 89 -0.56 -1.51 20.05
CA ASP A 89 0.73 -0.84 20.34
C ASP A 89 0.61 0.67 20.66
N ALA A 90 -0.59 1.13 21.04
CA ALA A 90 -0.83 2.49 21.54
C ALA A 90 -1.24 2.54 23.03
N THR A 91 -1.20 1.43 23.77
CA THR A 91 -1.49 1.43 25.22
C THR A 91 -0.36 0.73 25.97
N THR A 92 0.75 1.42 26.23
CA THR A 92 1.59 1.29 27.44
C THR A 92 2.63 2.41 27.45
N ALA A 93 2.23 3.63 27.79
CA ALA A 93 3.14 4.62 28.37
C ALA A 93 2.32 5.58 29.22
N ALA A 94 2.62 5.61 30.52
CA ALA A 94 2.13 6.53 31.54
C ALA A 94 0.71 6.29 32.11
N VAL A 95 0.54 5.17 32.81
CA VAL A 95 -0.17 5.19 34.10
C VAL A 95 0.85 4.83 35.18
N VAL A 96 1.40 5.84 35.85
CA VAL A 96 1.73 5.76 37.28
C VAL A 96 1.42 7.14 37.87
N PRO A 97 0.28 7.32 38.54
CA PRO A 97 0.13 8.38 39.51
C PRO A 97 0.81 7.96 40.83
N ASP A 98 1.74 8.76 41.31
CA ASP A 98 1.95 8.98 42.75
C ASP A 98 1.97 10.49 42.99
#